data_AF-A0A965UUA6-F1
#
_entry.id   AF-A0A965UUA6-F1
#
_cell.length_a   1.000
_cell.length_b   1.000
_cell.length_c   1.000
_cell.angle_alpha   90.00
_cell.angle_beta   90.00
_cell.angle_gamma   90.00
#
_symmetry.space_group_name_H-M   'P 1'
#
loop_
_entity.id
_entity.type
_entity.pdbx_description
1 polymer ?
#
loop_
_entity_poly.entity_id
_entity_poly.type
_entity_poly.pdbx_seq_one_letter_code
_entity_poly.pdbx_strand_id
1 'polypeptide(L)'
;MPGKPRKWPPRGEVVAVVEESASWDEVAERLNIPRTTIQAYCRRNQIESPASRNHVLVDGEHVISDDVAEWGDLEKLLENRGLNKTEWRILRARVNRWQEHDQLRVDLEPVGWLPRPARSEGWKPPRDRASRKVKNGLIALMGDFHAPHHDRDLFEMTVRWVRDHKPERIIILGDLMDYGSTVSRHSKTGFEPSIQDNIESAYGILRALKSASPGTCITLLDGNHEARMQTALESRGLVPLAHLTRADDPVPVLSTRNLLRLDELEVETVDNPVKGGGYEFTETRVCDGLVARHGHIAKTGAGASVRTHVERLSRSIVIGHVHRLAVIRVTQWPDGVERQLVGVEAGCMAEIKDGLGYASAGAADWQQGFAVCQVLDDRFTVDLAVYTKGVLTWRDWACR
;
A
#
# COMPACT_ATOMS: atom_id res chain seq x y z
N MET A 1 46.86 4.48 29.67
CA MET A 1 47.06 5.94 29.89
C MET A 1 45.78 6.51 30.47
N PRO A 2 45.76 7.17 31.63
CA PRO A 2 44.56 7.86 32.09
C PRO A 2 44.31 9.04 31.14
N GLY A 3 43.18 9.00 30.43
CA GLY A 3 42.79 10.05 29.49
C GLY A 3 42.67 11.39 30.19
N LYS A 4 43.10 12.47 29.52
CA LYS A 4 42.95 13.85 30.03
C LYS A 4 41.50 14.07 30.52
N PRO A 5 41.29 14.71 31.68
CA PRO A 5 39.94 14.99 32.14
C PRO A 5 39.21 15.85 31.10
N ARG A 6 38.07 15.37 30.60
CA ARG A 6 37.17 16.16 29.76
C ARG A 6 36.82 17.42 30.53
N LYS A 7 37.10 18.59 29.94
CA LYS A 7 36.75 19.87 30.51
C LYS A 7 35.25 20.06 30.29
N TRP A 8 34.46 19.83 31.35
CA TRP A 8 33.02 20.04 31.31
C TRP A 8 32.70 21.54 31.34
N PRO A 9 31.62 21.97 30.68
CA PRO A 9 31.05 23.30 30.91
C PRO A 9 30.71 23.47 32.41
N PRO A 10 30.68 24.72 32.93
CA PRO A 10 30.21 25.01 34.27
C PRO A 10 28.86 24.34 34.56
N ARG A 11 28.70 23.78 35.76
CA ARG A 11 27.46 23.07 36.14
C ARG A 11 26.20 23.92 35.91
N GLY A 12 26.25 25.22 36.21
CA GLY A 12 25.11 26.13 36.00
C GLY A 12 24.71 26.28 34.52
N GLU A 13 25.68 26.22 33.60
CA GLU A 13 25.42 26.27 32.16
C GLU A 13 24.76 24.97 31.69
N VAL A 14 25.23 23.82 32.19
CA VAL A 14 24.62 22.51 31.89
C VAL A 14 23.18 22.44 32.40
N VAL A 15 22.91 22.92 33.62
CA VAL A 15 21.57 22.95 34.19
C VAL A 15 20.64 23.84 33.36
N ALA A 16 21.05 25.07 33.03
CA ALA A 16 20.26 25.98 32.22
C ALA A 16 19.92 25.40 30.84
N VAL A 17 20.90 24.80 30.14
CA VAL A 17 20.66 24.17 28.83
C VAL A 17 19.72 22.97 28.95
N VAL A 18 19.82 22.19 30.03
CA VAL A 18 18.93 21.03 30.27
C VAL A 18 17.50 21.47 30.57
N GLU A 19 17.30 22.52 31.37
CA GLU A 19 15.98 23.07 31.70
C GLU A 19 15.30 23.73 30.48
N GLU A 20 16.08 24.37 29.62
CA GLU A 20 15.57 25.08 28.43
C GLU A 20 15.32 24.18 27.21
N SER A 21 15.85 22.95 27.21
CA SER A 21 15.76 22.06 26.05
C SER A 21 14.60 21.06 26.15
N ALA A 22 14.04 20.68 25.01
CA ALA A 22 12.90 19.76 24.92
C ALA A 22 13.33 18.28 24.89
N SER A 23 14.60 17.99 24.62
CA SER A 23 15.10 16.61 24.53
C SER A 23 16.60 16.49 24.81
N TRP A 24 17.07 15.26 25.05
CA TRP A 24 18.50 14.97 25.19
C TRP A 24 19.31 15.13 23.90
N ASP A 25 18.68 15.09 22.72
CA ASP A 25 19.38 15.34 21.44
C ASP A 25 19.72 16.82 21.31
N GLU A 26 18.79 17.68 21.70
CA GLU A 26 18.97 19.13 21.69
C GLU A 26 20.04 19.56 22.72
N VAL A 27 20.03 18.98 23.92
CA VAL A 27 21.08 19.21 24.93
C VAL A 27 22.46 18.77 24.41
N ALA A 28 22.52 17.62 23.71
CA ALA A 28 23.76 17.09 23.17
C ALA A 28 24.33 17.99 22.06
N GLU A 29 23.47 18.53 21.21
CA GLU A 29 23.81 19.46 20.14
C GLU A 29 24.28 20.82 20.71
N ARG A 30 23.50 21.41 21.63
CA ARG A 30 23.80 22.72 22.25
C ARG A 30 25.11 22.72 23.04
N LEU A 31 25.40 21.64 23.76
CA LEU A 31 26.64 21.51 24.52
C LEU A 31 27.80 20.92 23.70
N ASN A 32 27.53 20.47 22.46
CA ASN A 32 28.46 19.73 21.61
C ASN A 32 29.12 18.54 22.35
N ILE A 33 28.30 17.78 23.09
CA ILE A 33 28.72 16.62 23.88
C ILE A 33 27.84 15.43 23.48
N PRO A 34 28.40 14.23 23.22
CA PRO A 34 27.60 13.07 22.85
C PRO A 34 26.49 12.77 23.87
N ARG A 35 25.27 12.52 23.37
CA ARG A 35 24.04 12.26 24.17
C ARG A 35 24.27 11.35 25.37
N THR A 36 24.85 10.18 25.15
CA THR A 36 25.10 9.18 26.21
C THR A 36 26.09 9.68 27.27
N THR A 37 27.01 10.56 26.88
CA THR A 37 27.99 11.14 27.81
C THR A 37 27.35 12.23 28.68
N ILE A 38 26.57 13.13 28.09
CA ILE A 38 25.90 14.19 28.86
C ILE A 38 24.81 13.63 29.79
N GLN A 39 24.10 12.58 29.36
CA GLN A 39 23.17 11.83 30.22
C GLN A 39 23.87 11.21 31.43
N ALA A 40 25.02 10.57 31.22
CA ALA A 40 25.80 9.99 32.31
C ALA A 40 26.34 11.05 33.28
N TYR A 41 26.72 12.22 32.77
CA TYR A 41 27.15 13.36 33.58
C TYR A 41 26.01 13.92 34.43
N CYS A 42 24.84 14.17 33.84
CA CYS A 42 23.67 14.68 34.56
C CYS A 42 23.21 13.70 35.64
N ARG A 43 23.21 12.39 35.35
CA ARG A 43 22.90 11.34 36.33
C ARG A 43 23.88 11.33 37.51
N ARG A 44 25.19 11.49 37.26
CA ARG A 44 26.21 11.53 38.33
C ARG A 44 26.14 12.80 39.18
N ASN A 45 25.68 13.90 38.60
CA ASN A 45 25.62 15.21 39.27
C ASN A 45 24.20 15.62 39.73
N GLN A 46 23.26 14.66 39.70
CA GLN A 46 21.87 14.83 40.13
C GLN A 46 21.19 16.05 39.46
N ILE A 47 21.38 16.19 38.15
CA ILE A 47 20.69 17.20 37.33
C ILE A 47 19.46 16.52 36.73
N GLU A 48 18.28 17.13 36.94
CA GLU A 48 17.01 16.62 36.42
C GLU A 48 17.01 16.56 34.90
N SER A 49 16.27 15.61 34.31
CA SER A 49 16.20 15.49 32.85
C SER A 49 15.43 16.66 32.25
N PRO A 50 15.70 17.01 30.96
CA PRO A 50 14.89 17.99 30.25
C PRO A 50 13.40 17.62 30.33
N ALA A 51 12.53 18.62 30.44
CA ALA A 51 11.09 18.43 30.56
C ALA A 51 10.60 17.50 29.43
N SER A 52 10.22 16.28 29.79
CA SER A 52 9.80 15.27 28.82
C SER A 52 8.44 15.65 28.24
N ARG A 53 8.41 16.47 27.19
CA ARG A 53 7.23 16.57 26.34
C ARG A 53 7.25 15.40 25.37
N ASN A 54 6.31 14.49 25.61
CA ASN A 54 5.82 13.45 24.70
C ASN A 54 6.82 12.33 24.37
N HIS A 55 6.63 11.20 25.04
CA HIS A 55 7.06 9.92 24.49
C HIS A 55 5.93 9.37 23.61
N VAL A 56 6.11 9.45 22.29
CA VAL A 56 5.31 8.71 21.31
C VAL A 56 5.82 7.28 21.26
N LEU A 57 4.92 6.30 21.39
CA LEU A 57 5.18 4.90 21.03
C LEU A 57 4.45 4.57 19.73
N VAL A 58 5.07 3.68 18.96
CA VAL A 58 4.84 3.41 17.52
C VAL A 58 3.44 2.85 17.17
N ASP A 59 2.49 2.75 18.09
CA ASP A 59 1.13 2.23 17.80
C ASP A 59 0.05 2.79 18.77
N GLY A 60 0.24 3.97 19.37
CA GLY A 60 -0.79 4.59 20.23
C GLY A 60 -0.33 5.88 20.91
N GLU A 61 -1.30 6.69 21.37
CA GLU A 61 -1.02 7.91 22.11
C GLU A 61 -1.12 7.71 23.63
N HIS A 62 -0.28 8.46 24.35
CA HIS A 62 -0.34 8.56 25.80
C HIS A 62 -0.68 9.99 26.20
N VAL A 63 -1.84 10.16 26.80
CA VAL A 63 -2.16 11.41 27.48
C VAL A 63 -1.69 11.26 28.92
N ILE A 64 -0.80 12.17 29.32
CA ILE A 64 -0.28 12.28 30.68
C ILE A 64 -0.80 13.58 31.26
N SER A 65 -1.50 13.50 32.39
CA SER A 65 -1.87 14.67 33.19
C SER A 65 -1.44 14.46 34.63
N ASP A 66 -0.68 15.42 35.15
CA ASP A 66 -0.27 15.49 36.56
C ASP A 66 -1.21 16.43 37.36
N ASP A 67 -2.25 16.99 36.71
CA ASP A 67 -3.28 17.81 37.36
C ASP A 67 -4.50 16.96 37.69
N VAL A 68 -4.64 16.63 38.97
CA VAL A 68 -5.70 15.78 39.52
C VAL A 68 -7.10 16.35 39.25
N ALA A 69 -7.25 17.66 39.04
CA ALA A 69 -8.53 18.28 38.71
C ALA A 69 -9.05 17.88 37.31
N GLU A 70 -8.15 17.48 36.41
CA GLU A 70 -8.50 17.06 35.04
C GLU A 70 -8.91 15.57 34.94
N TRP A 71 -8.75 14.78 36.02
CA TRP A 71 -8.91 13.33 35.98
C TRP A 71 -10.37 12.86 36.09
N GLY A 72 -11.28 13.74 36.51
CA GLY A 72 -12.68 13.41 36.75
C GLY A 72 -13.50 13.13 35.49
N ASP A 73 -13.05 13.59 34.33
CA ASP A 73 -13.70 13.39 33.04
C ASP A 73 -12.65 13.15 31.95
N LEU A 74 -12.40 11.86 31.67
CA LEU A 74 -11.44 11.45 30.65
C LEU A 74 -11.86 11.92 29.25
N GLU A 75 -13.16 12.04 28.94
CA GLU A 75 -13.59 12.54 27.62
C GLU A 75 -13.19 14.00 27.46
N LYS A 76 -13.46 14.83 28.47
CA LYS A 76 -13.08 16.23 28.47
C LYS A 76 -11.55 16.42 28.47
N LEU A 77 -10.81 15.56 29.16
CA LEU A 77 -9.35 15.52 29.12
C LEU A 77 -8.85 15.27 27.68
N LEU A 78 -9.46 14.33 26.95
CA LEU A 78 -9.10 14.05 25.56
C LEU A 78 -9.47 15.21 24.62
N GLU A 79 -10.69 15.76 24.75
CA GLU A 79 -11.14 16.91 23.96
C GLU A 79 -10.23 18.13 24.13
N ASN A 80 -9.82 18.44 25.37
CA ASN A 80 -8.87 19.51 25.67
C ASN A 80 -7.49 19.32 25.04
N ARG A 81 -7.14 18.08 24.69
CA ARG A 81 -5.89 17.72 24.01
C ARG A 81 -6.07 17.53 22.50
N GLY A 82 -7.26 17.84 21.96
CA GLY A 82 -7.58 17.73 20.54
C GLY A 82 -7.89 16.31 20.07
N LEU A 83 -8.17 15.39 20.99
CA LEU A 83 -8.43 13.97 20.70
C LEU A 83 -9.93 13.67 20.86
N ASN A 84 -10.63 13.41 19.75
CA ASN A 84 -12.06 13.14 19.76
C ASN A 84 -12.37 11.64 19.91
N LYS A 85 -13.39 11.29 20.69
CA LYS A 85 -13.90 9.93 20.89
C LYS A 85 -14.39 9.21 19.63
N THR A 86 -14.69 9.94 18.55
CA THR A 86 -15.03 9.31 17.25
C THR A 86 -13.79 8.77 16.52
N GLU A 87 -12.61 9.28 16.89
CA GLU A 87 -11.33 8.95 16.26
C GLU A 87 -10.44 8.11 17.19
N TRP A 88 -10.63 8.24 18.52
CA TRP A 88 -9.80 7.60 19.54
C TRP A 88 -10.64 6.87 20.60
N ARG A 89 -10.21 5.66 20.95
CA ARG A 89 -10.80 4.79 21.97
C ARG A 89 -9.83 4.65 23.12
N ILE A 90 -10.33 4.81 24.33
CA ILE A 90 -9.55 4.57 25.55
C ILE A 90 -9.36 3.06 25.71
N LEU A 91 -8.11 2.61 25.70
CA LEU A 91 -7.74 1.22 25.98
C LEU A 91 -7.66 0.95 27.47
N ARG A 92 -6.95 1.83 28.18
CA ARG A 92 -6.74 1.74 29.63
C ARG A 92 -6.39 3.11 30.19
N ALA A 93 -6.76 3.35 31.44
CA ALA A 93 -6.34 4.52 32.21
C ALA A 93 -5.73 4.03 33.53
N ARG A 94 -4.58 4.57 33.91
CA ARG A 94 -3.83 4.16 35.10
C ARG A 94 -3.34 5.38 35.86
N VAL A 95 -3.52 5.37 37.17
CA VAL A 95 -2.93 6.37 38.06
C VAL A 95 -1.66 5.77 38.67
N ASN A 96 -0.54 6.43 38.48
CA ASN A 96 0.72 6.12 39.14
C ASN A 96 1.00 7.17 40.21
N ARG A 97 1.52 6.72 41.36
CA ARG A 97 1.94 7.61 42.45
C ARG A 97 3.39 7.33 42.82
N TRP A 98 4.18 8.38 42.98
CA TRP A 98 5.50 8.31 43.58
C TRP A 98 5.71 9.49 44.53
N GLN A 99 5.98 9.20 45.80
CA GLN A 99 6.06 10.20 46.86
C GLN A 99 4.78 11.07 46.90
N GLU A 100 4.90 12.39 46.68
CA GLU A 100 3.79 13.36 46.65
C GLU A 100 3.24 13.62 45.25
N HIS A 101 3.75 12.94 44.22
CA HIS A 101 3.34 13.13 42.84
C HIS A 101 2.36 12.05 42.39
N ASP A 102 1.34 12.51 41.67
CA ASP A 102 0.22 11.74 41.16
C ASP A 102 0.18 11.96 39.64
N GLN A 103 0.14 10.87 38.85
CA GLN A 103 0.11 10.92 37.39
C GLN A 103 -1.00 10.02 36.85
N LEU A 104 -1.88 10.58 36.01
CA LEU A 104 -2.80 9.82 35.18
C LEU A 104 -2.17 9.57 33.81
N ARG A 105 -2.06 8.30 33.44
CA ARG A 105 -1.71 7.86 32.09
C ARG A 105 -2.91 7.21 31.43
N VAL A 106 -3.34 7.77 30.31
CA VAL A 106 -4.37 7.19 29.44
C VAL A 106 -3.69 6.65 28.20
N ASP A 107 -3.92 5.38 27.89
CA ASP A 107 -3.47 4.74 26.66
C ASP A 107 -4.66 4.69 25.68
N LEU A 108 -4.43 5.20 24.46
CA LEU A 108 -5.45 5.34 23.42
C LEU A 108 -5.11 4.49 22.19
N GLU A 109 -6.15 3.98 21.53
CA GLU A 109 -6.08 3.42 20.18
C GLU A 109 -6.98 4.20 19.22
N PRO A 110 -6.61 4.41 17.96
CA PRO A 110 -7.52 5.00 16.99
C PRO A 110 -8.73 4.07 16.74
N VAL A 111 -9.95 4.60 16.78
CA VAL A 111 -11.21 3.88 16.48
C VAL A 111 -11.24 3.37 15.02
N GLY A 112 -10.39 3.92 14.15
CA GLY A 112 -10.25 3.53 12.73
C GLY A 112 -9.60 2.17 12.45
N TRP A 113 -9.28 1.37 13.47
CA TRP A 113 -8.55 0.10 13.28
C TRP A 113 -9.40 -1.07 12.79
N LEU A 114 -10.73 -1.00 12.91
CA LEU A 114 -11.59 -2.02 12.31
C LEU A 114 -11.84 -1.68 10.84
N PRO A 115 -11.29 -2.47 9.90
CA PRO A 115 -11.57 -2.25 8.48
C PRO A 115 -13.05 -2.38 8.22
N ARG A 116 -13.59 -1.42 7.47
CA ARG A 116 -14.98 -1.41 7.00
C ARG A 116 -14.99 -1.44 5.47
N PRO A 117 -16.03 -2.02 4.85
CA PRO A 117 -16.22 -1.90 3.42
C PRO A 117 -16.24 -0.43 2.98
N ALA A 118 -15.74 -0.18 1.77
CA ALA A 118 -15.61 1.16 1.20
C ALA A 118 -16.94 1.93 1.18
N ARG A 119 -16.88 3.24 1.42
CA ARG A 119 -18.06 4.11 1.40
C ARG A 119 -18.46 4.42 -0.04
N SER A 120 -19.60 3.86 -0.47
CA SER A 120 -20.15 4.15 -1.80
C SER A 120 -20.90 5.48 -1.88
N GLU A 121 -21.32 6.04 -0.75
CA GLU A 121 -22.16 7.26 -0.69
C GLU A 121 -23.43 7.15 -1.57
N GLY A 122 -23.99 5.94 -1.67
CA GLY A 122 -25.16 5.68 -2.52
C GLY A 122 -24.87 5.66 -4.03
N TRP A 123 -23.63 5.84 -4.46
CA TRP A 123 -23.23 5.71 -5.86
C TRP A 123 -23.49 4.29 -6.37
N LYS A 124 -23.97 4.19 -7.61
CA LYS A 124 -24.23 2.93 -8.31
C LYS A 124 -23.46 2.93 -9.62
N PRO A 125 -22.78 1.84 -10.00
CA PRO A 125 -22.06 1.80 -11.24
C PRO A 125 -23.01 1.88 -12.45
N PRO A 126 -22.55 2.44 -13.57
CA PRO A 126 -23.20 2.20 -14.83
C PRO A 126 -23.13 0.70 -15.15
N ARG A 127 -24.20 0.16 -15.75
CA ARG A 127 -24.24 -1.26 -16.11
C ARG A 127 -23.17 -1.60 -17.14
N ASP A 128 -22.47 -2.70 -16.89
CA ASP A 128 -21.51 -3.25 -17.84
C ASP A 128 -22.20 -3.82 -19.08
N ARG A 129 -21.44 -3.88 -20.18
CA ARG A 129 -21.78 -4.81 -21.26
C ARG A 129 -21.56 -6.23 -20.74
N ALA A 130 -22.33 -7.19 -21.25
CA ALA A 130 -22.08 -8.59 -20.93
C ALA A 130 -20.63 -8.94 -21.29
N SER A 131 -19.88 -9.46 -20.32
CA SER A 131 -18.51 -9.92 -20.50
C SER A 131 -18.47 -10.97 -21.61
N ARG A 132 -17.75 -10.65 -22.70
CA ARG A 132 -17.63 -11.48 -23.90
C ARG A 132 -16.17 -11.57 -24.32
N LYS A 133 -15.84 -12.63 -25.05
CA LYS A 133 -14.54 -12.72 -25.75
C LYS A 133 -14.40 -11.49 -26.65
N VAL A 134 -13.39 -10.67 -26.40
CA VAL A 134 -13.04 -9.54 -27.26
C VAL A 134 -12.49 -10.10 -28.57
N LYS A 135 -13.22 -9.87 -29.67
CA LYS A 135 -12.77 -10.26 -31.02
C LYS A 135 -12.09 -9.10 -31.76
N ASN A 136 -12.62 -7.89 -31.57
CA ASN A 136 -12.14 -6.66 -32.17
C ASN A 136 -12.21 -5.55 -31.11
N GLY A 137 -11.10 -4.88 -30.80
CA GLY A 137 -11.09 -3.78 -29.85
C GLY A 137 -9.84 -3.74 -28.97
N LEU A 138 -9.92 -2.94 -27.91
CA LEU A 138 -8.82 -2.70 -26.97
C LEU A 138 -9.08 -3.37 -25.63
N ILE A 139 -8.00 -3.88 -25.03
CA ILE A 139 -7.96 -4.35 -23.65
C ILE A 139 -6.81 -3.63 -22.96
N ALA A 140 -7.10 -2.92 -21.88
CA ALA A 140 -6.06 -2.29 -21.06
C ALA A 140 -5.66 -3.23 -19.92
N LEU A 141 -4.36 -3.37 -19.68
CA LEU A 141 -3.81 -4.17 -18.59
C LEU A 141 -2.92 -3.27 -17.73
N MET A 142 -3.39 -2.97 -16.52
CA MET A 142 -2.77 -2.06 -15.57
C MET A 142 -2.76 -2.72 -14.20
N GLY A 143 -1.86 -2.35 -13.30
CA GLY A 143 -1.75 -3.00 -12.00
C GLY A 143 -0.75 -2.27 -11.13
N ASP A 144 -0.45 -2.85 -9.97
CA ASP A 144 0.57 -2.33 -9.05
C ASP A 144 0.27 -0.84 -8.76
N PHE A 145 -0.98 -0.56 -8.41
CA PHE A 145 -1.43 0.77 -7.99
C PHE A 145 -0.93 1.10 -6.60
N HIS A 146 -0.81 0.08 -5.73
CA HIS A 146 -0.42 0.25 -4.34
C HIS A 146 -1.25 1.33 -3.65
N ALA A 147 -2.57 1.38 -3.88
CA ALA A 147 -3.42 2.41 -3.31
C ALA A 147 -3.24 2.47 -1.78
N PRO A 148 -3.04 3.66 -1.19
CA PRO A 148 -3.23 4.98 -1.80
C PRO A 148 -2.00 5.59 -2.52
N HIS A 149 -0.89 4.87 -2.64
CA HIS A 149 0.38 5.35 -3.20
C HIS A 149 0.45 5.42 -4.73
N HIS A 150 -0.64 5.16 -5.45
CA HIS A 150 -0.72 5.42 -6.88
C HIS A 150 -0.34 6.86 -7.24
N ASP A 151 0.36 7.02 -8.37
CA ASP A 151 0.66 8.34 -8.92
C ASP A 151 -0.65 8.98 -9.41
N ARG A 152 -1.00 10.11 -8.80
CA ARG A 152 -2.30 10.76 -9.01
C ARG A 152 -2.40 11.38 -10.40
N ASP A 153 -1.31 11.96 -10.90
CA ASP A 153 -1.28 12.61 -12.20
C ASP A 153 -1.38 11.54 -13.30
N LEU A 154 -0.60 10.45 -13.17
CA LEU A 154 -0.72 9.29 -14.04
C LEU A 154 -2.14 8.71 -14.01
N PHE A 155 -2.73 8.54 -12.83
CA PHE A 155 -4.07 7.98 -12.73
C PHE A 155 -5.12 8.87 -13.41
N GLU A 156 -5.05 10.20 -13.23
CA GLU A 156 -5.95 11.12 -13.93
C GLU A 156 -5.80 11.01 -15.45
N MET A 157 -4.58 10.93 -15.97
CA MET A 157 -4.32 10.76 -17.40
C MET A 157 -4.82 9.40 -17.91
N THR A 158 -4.69 8.34 -17.11
CA THR A 158 -5.23 7.01 -17.43
C THR A 158 -6.76 7.03 -17.48
N VAL A 159 -7.43 7.75 -16.57
CA VAL A 159 -8.88 7.96 -16.62
C VAL A 159 -9.30 8.68 -17.91
N ARG A 160 -8.54 9.68 -18.36
CA ARG A 160 -8.77 10.35 -19.66
C ARG A 160 -8.55 9.39 -20.83
N TRP A 161 -7.47 8.59 -20.79
CA TRP A 161 -7.20 7.58 -21.81
C TRP A 161 -8.36 6.58 -21.92
N VAL A 162 -8.87 6.07 -20.79
CA VAL A 162 -10.02 5.15 -20.75
C VAL A 162 -11.28 5.79 -21.34
N ARG A 163 -11.53 7.07 -21.04
CA ARG A 163 -12.67 7.82 -21.59
C ARG A 163 -12.60 7.98 -23.11
N ASP A 164 -11.42 8.28 -23.63
CA ASP A 164 -11.21 8.56 -25.05
C ASP A 164 -11.23 7.27 -25.89
N HIS A 165 -10.61 6.20 -25.39
CA HIS A 165 -10.39 4.96 -26.15
C HIS A 165 -11.41 3.87 -25.87
N LYS A 166 -12.15 3.97 -24.75
CA LYS A 166 -13.27 3.08 -24.37
C LYS A 166 -12.91 1.60 -24.57
N PRO A 167 -11.90 1.07 -23.86
CA PRO A 167 -11.50 -0.33 -24.01
C PRO A 167 -12.69 -1.25 -23.70
N GLU A 168 -12.77 -2.38 -24.40
CA GLU A 168 -13.82 -3.38 -24.15
C GLU A 168 -13.63 -4.03 -22.78
N ARG A 169 -12.38 -4.09 -22.30
CA ARG A 169 -12.03 -4.63 -20.98
C ARG A 169 -10.83 -3.91 -20.36
N ILE A 170 -10.87 -3.75 -19.04
CA ILE A 170 -9.71 -3.42 -18.20
C ILE A 170 -9.40 -4.64 -17.33
N ILE A 171 -8.14 -5.06 -17.32
CA ILE A 171 -7.64 -6.10 -16.42
C ILE A 171 -6.71 -5.42 -15.43
N ILE A 172 -7.10 -5.43 -14.16
CA ILE A 172 -6.26 -5.00 -13.04
C ILE A 172 -5.39 -6.19 -12.63
N LEU A 173 -4.08 -6.09 -12.84
CA LEU A 173 -3.10 -7.18 -12.70
C LEU A 173 -2.72 -7.49 -11.25
N GLY A 174 -3.54 -7.12 -10.26
CA GLY A 174 -3.25 -7.27 -8.83
C GLY A 174 -2.47 -6.10 -8.24
N ASP A 175 -2.21 -6.20 -6.94
CA ASP A 175 -1.59 -5.16 -6.11
C ASP A 175 -2.30 -3.81 -6.27
N LEU A 176 -3.65 -3.87 -6.20
CA LEU A 176 -4.49 -2.68 -6.25
C LEU A 176 -4.37 -1.89 -4.95
N MET A 177 -4.34 -2.59 -3.81
CA MET A 177 -4.08 -2.01 -2.48
C MET A 177 -2.65 -2.31 -2.05
N ASP A 178 -2.03 -1.43 -1.26
CA ASP A 178 -0.69 -1.69 -0.76
C ASP A 178 -0.68 -2.53 0.54
N TYR A 179 -1.56 -2.20 1.49
CA TYR A 179 -1.56 -2.79 2.84
C TYR A 179 -0.22 -2.69 3.61
N GLY A 180 0.79 -1.99 3.06
CA GLY A 180 2.06 -1.51 3.64
C GLY A 180 2.67 -2.30 4.79
N SER A 181 3.37 -1.59 5.67
CA SER A 181 3.79 -2.10 7.00
C SER A 181 2.60 -2.21 7.99
N THR A 182 1.43 -1.66 7.63
CA THR A 182 0.20 -1.74 8.42
C THR A 182 -0.26 -3.20 8.60
N VAL A 183 -0.09 -4.03 7.56
CA VAL A 183 -0.42 -5.47 7.58
C VAL A 183 0.83 -6.34 7.39
N SER A 184 1.85 -5.86 6.67
CA SER A 184 3.09 -6.60 6.44
C SER A 184 4.01 -6.65 7.67
N ARG A 185 4.98 -7.56 7.66
CA ARG A 185 5.99 -7.75 8.72
C ARG A 185 7.12 -6.71 8.71
N HIS A 186 7.12 -5.78 7.75
CA HIS A 186 8.17 -4.76 7.61
C HIS A 186 8.11 -3.71 8.72
N SER A 187 9.23 -3.01 8.95
CA SER A 187 9.35 -2.01 10.01
C SER A 187 8.34 -0.87 9.83
N LYS A 188 7.58 -0.58 10.89
CA LYS A 188 6.63 0.53 10.95
C LYS A 188 7.36 1.84 11.25
N THR A 189 7.04 2.88 10.50
CA THR A 189 7.56 4.25 10.67
C THR A 189 6.55 5.18 11.36
N GLY A 190 5.27 4.79 11.42
CA GLY A 190 4.19 5.52 12.09
C GLY A 190 3.46 6.53 11.18
N PHE A 191 3.81 6.58 9.89
CA PHE A 191 3.22 7.47 8.88
C PHE A 191 2.50 6.72 7.75
N GLU A 192 2.30 5.41 7.92
CA GLU A 192 1.68 4.59 6.90
C GLU A 192 0.16 4.77 6.81
N PRO A 193 -0.42 4.71 5.60
CA PRO A 193 -1.86 4.79 5.46
C PRO A 193 -2.58 3.70 6.25
N SER A 194 -3.74 4.05 6.80
CA SER A 194 -4.56 3.09 7.51
C SER A 194 -5.11 2.02 6.55
N ILE A 195 -5.55 0.88 7.09
CA ILE A 195 -6.24 -0.14 6.29
C ILE A 195 -7.46 0.47 5.59
N GLN A 196 -8.18 1.38 6.24
CA GLN A 196 -9.33 2.05 5.65
C GLN A 196 -8.92 2.96 4.47
N ASP A 197 -7.80 3.68 4.56
CA ASP A 197 -7.34 4.56 3.46
C ASP A 197 -6.99 3.76 2.21
N ASN A 198 -6.38 2.58 2.38
CA ASN A 198 -6.12 1.64 1.29
C ASN A 198 -7.43 1.22 0.60
N ILE A 199 -8.43 0.82 1.41
CA ILE A 199 -9.75 0.39 0.93
C ILE A 199 -10.48 1.50 0.17
N GLU A 200 -10.58 2.70 0.76
CA GLU A 200 -11.29 3.83 0.14
C GLU A 200 -10.60 4.30 -1.13
N SER A 201 -9.26 4.34 -1.14
CA SER A 201 -8.50 4.75 -2.33
C SER A 201 -8.63 3.74 -3.47
N ALA A 202 -8.52 2.44 -3.18
CA ALA A 202 -8.71 1.39 -4.19
C ALA A 202 -10.14 1.37 -4.75
N TYR A 203 -11.14 1.56 -3.89
CA TYR A 203 -12.53 1.72 -4.33
C TYR A 203 -12.70 2.95 -5.23
N GLY A 204 -12.10 4.07 -4.87
CA GLY A 204 -12.10 5.31 -5.65
C GLY A 204 -11.51 5.12 -7.05
N ILE A 205 -10.42 4.35 -7.16
CA ILE A 205 -9.80 3.99 -8.44
C ILE A 205 -10.78 3.22 -9.33
N LEU A 206 -11.37 2.14 -8.82
CA LEU A 206 -12.32 1.31 -9.58
C LEU A 206 -13.56 2.12 -9.99
N ARG A 207 -14.10 2.94 -9.08
CA ARG A 207 -15.23 3.84 -9.35
C ARG A 207 -14.92 4.84 -10.46
N ALA A 208 -13.73 5.44 -10.46
CA ALA A 208 -13.33 6.40 -11.48
C ALA A 208 -13.17 5.73 -12.85
N LEU A 209 -12.56 4.54 -12.92
CA LEU A 209 -12.44 3.76 -14.16
C LEU A 209 -13.83 3.39 -14.74
N LYS A 210 -14.75 2.90 -13.90
CA LYS A 210 -16.14 2.60 -14.30
C LYS A 210 -16.86 3.84 -14.82
N SER A 211 -16.66 4.98 -14.15
CA SER A 211 -17.29 6.25 -14.54
C SER A 211 -16.72 6.79 -15.86
N ALA A 212 -15.44 6.53 -16.15
CA ALA A 212 -14.77 7.01 -17.34
C ALA A 212 -15.28 6.35 -18.63
N SER A 213 -15.60 5.05 -18.57
CA SER A 213 -16.11 4.30 -19.72
C SER A 213 -17.24 3.35 -19.30
N PRO A 214 -18.50 3.83 -19.29
CA PRO A 214 -19.67 2.99 -19.08
C PRO A 214 -19.73 1.84 -20.09
N GLY A 215 -19.82 0.61 -19.59
CA GLY A 215 -19.86 -0.60 -20.42
C GLY A 215 -18.52 -1.32 -20.58
N THR A 216 -17.41 -0.75 -20.12
CA THR A 216 -16.11 -1.44 -20.02
C THR A 216 -16.12 -2.43 -18.86
N CYS A 217 -15.92 -3.72 -19.15
CA CYS A 217 -15.79 -4.73 -18.11
C CYS A 217 -14.47 -4.58 -17.36
N ILE A 218 -14.48 -4.72 -16.04
CA ILE A 218 -13.26 -4.68 -15.22
C ILE A 218 -13.09 -6.04 -14.54
N THR A 219 -11.91 -6.62 -14.72
CA THR A 219 -11.49 -7.85 -14.02
C THR A 219 -10.33 -7.52 -13.08
N LEU A 220 -10.41 -7.92 -11.81
CA LEU A 220 -9.34 -7.84 -10.83
C LEU A 220 -8.70 -9.22 -10.63
N LEU A 221 -7.39 -9.30 -10.84
CA LEU A 221 -6.56 -10.42 -10.40
C LEU A 221 -6.09 -10.17 -8.97
N ASP A 222 -5.97 -11.23 -8.17
CA ASP A 222 -5.27 -11.16 -6.90
C ASP A 222 -3.76 -11.06 -7.12
N GLY A 223 -3.12 -10.11 -6.46
CA GLY A 223 -1.68 -10.01 -6.31
C GLY A 223 -1.22 -10.46 -4.92
N ASN A 224 0.08 -10.32 -4.65
CA ASN A 224 0.61 -10.67 -3.34
C ASN A 224 0.13 -9.73 -2.23
N HIS A 225 -0.33 -8.52 -2.57
CA HIS A 225 -0.88 -7.57 -1.60
C HIS A 225 -2.31 -7.94 -1.19
N GLU A 226 -3.17 -8.39 -2.10
CA GLU A 226 -4.52 -8.83 -1.76
C GLU A 226 -4.52 -10.00 -0.76
N ALA A 227 -3.50 -10.88 -0.82
CA ALA A 227 -3.33 -12.00 0.11
C ALA A 227 -2.87 -11.59 1.53
N ARG A 228 -2.39 -10.36 1.74
CA ARG A 228 -1.77 -9.93 3.01
C ARG A 228 -2.74 -9.93 4.18
N MET A 229 -3.98 -9.44 3.97
CA MET A 229 -4.97 -9.33 5.04
C MET A 229 -5.26 -10.69 5.68
N GLN A 230 -5.57 -11.68 4.83
CA GLN A 230 -5.84 -13.04 5.27
C GLN A 230 -4.61 -13.67 5.93
N THR A 231 -3.44 -13.60 5.28
CA THR A 231 -2.17 -14.14 5.80
C THR A 231 -1.81 -13.55 7.16
N ALA A 232 -2.06 -12.25 7.37
CA ALA A 232 -1.77 -11.58 8.63
C ALA A 232 -2.67 -12.04 9.77
N LEU A 233 -3.95 -12.33 9.51
CA LEU A 233 -4.87 -12.88 10.50
C LEU A 233 -4.50 -14.32 10.86
N GLU A 234 -4.29 -15.16 9.84
CA GLU A 234 -3.92 -16.57 10.02
C GLU A 234 -2.60 -16.72 10.79
N SER A 235 -1.57 -15.95 10.42
CA SER A 235 -0.26 -16.01 11.08
C SER A 235 -0.26 -15.51 12.53
N ARG A 236 -1.30 -14.77 12.95
CA ARG A 236 -1.53 -14.36 14.34
C ARG A 236 -2.46 -15.31 15.10
N GLY A 237 -2.83 -16.45 14.51
CA GLY A 237 -3.73 -17.43 15.12
C GLY A 237 -5.21 -17.04 15.07
N LEU A 238 -5.57 -15.98 14.34
CA LEU A 238 -6.95 -15.49 14.20
C LEU A 238 -7.67 -16.14 13.00
N VAL A 239 -7.45 -17.45 12.80
CA VAL A 239 -7.99 -18.21 11.66
C VAL A 239 -9.53 -18.12 11.57
N PRO A 240 -10.31 -18.24 12.66
CA PRO A 240 -11.77 -18.09 12.57
C PRO A 240 -12.21 -16.70 12.07
N LEU A 241 -11.43 -15.65 12.37
CA LEU A 241 -11.71 -14.29 11.90
C LEU A 241 -11.32 -14.12 10.42
N ALA A 242 -10.21 -14.74 9.98
CA ALA A 242 -9.78 -14.73 8.58
C ALA A 242 -10.83 -15.32 7.63
N HIS A 243 -11.61 -16.30 8.11
CA HIS A 243 -12.67 -16.97 7.36
C HIS A 243 -14.07 -16.63 7.85
N LEU A 244 -14.24 -15.55 8.61
CA LEU A 244 -15.56 -15.11 9.06
C LEU A 244 -16.40 -14.74 7.84
N THR A 245 -17.60 -15.31 7.72
CA THR A 245 -18.52 -15.06 6.61
C THR A 245 -19.87 -14.51 7.09
N ARG A 246 -20.64 -13.94 6.18
CA ARG A 246 -22.06 -13.65 6.42
C ARG A 246 -22.86 -14.96 6.32
N ALA A 247 -24.06 -14.97 6.89
CA ALA A 247 -25.00 -16.07 6.65
C ALA A 247 -25.24 -16.23 5.14
N ASP A 248 -25.18 -17.47 4.67
CA ASP A 248 -25.41 -17.89 3.27
C ASP A 248 -24.44 -17.32 2.21
N ASP A 249 -23.33 -16.70 2.62
CA ASP A 249 -22.28 -16.20 1.74
C ASP A 249 -20.95 -16.90 2.07
N PRO A 250 -20.35 -17.69 1.17
CA PRO A 250 -19.08 -18.36 1.46
C PRO A 250 -17.86 -17.41 1.40
N VAL A 251 -18.04 -16.15 1.00
CA VAL A 251 -16.94 -15.19 0.85
C VAL A 251 -16.59 -14.53 2.20
N PRO A 252 -15.32 -14.57 2.65
CA PRO A 252 -14.93 -13.95 3.91
C PRO A 252 -15.23 -12.45 3.95
N VAL A 253 -15.70 -11.93 5.08
CA VAL A 253 -16.11 -10.52 5.26
C VAL A 253 -14.94 -9.55 5.14
N LEU A 254 -13.71 -10.00 5.44
CA LEU A 254 -12.47 -9.23 5.31
C LEU A 254 -11.73 -9.49 3.99
N SER A 255 -12.36 -10.17 3.02
CA SER A 255 -11.78 -10.35 1.68
C SER A 255 -11.79 -9.06 0.88
N THR A 256 -10.88 -8.94 -0.08
CA THR A 256 -10.85 -7.85 -1.07
C THR A 256 -12.20 -7.65 -1.74
N ARG A 257 -12.89 -8.75 -2.10
CA ARG A 257 -14.21 -8.72 -2.73
C ARG A 257 -15.25 -7.97 -1.90
N ASN A 258 -15.29 -8.24 -0.60
CA ASN A 258 -16.24 -7.61 0.32
C ASN A 258 -15.80 -6.20 0.74
N LEU A 259 -14.52 -5.99 1.05
CA LEU A 259 -14.01 -4.70 1.49
C LEU A 259 -14.11 -3.63 0.38
N LEU A 260 -13.84 -4.00 -0.87
CA LEU A 260 -13.98 -3.10 -2.02
C LEU A 260 -15.38 -3.12 -2.65
N ARG A 261 -16.32 -3.92 -2.12
CA ARG A 261 -17.69 -4.04 -2.64
C ARG A 261 -17.71 -4.34 -4.14
N LEU A 262 -16.87 -5.27 -4.57
CA LEU A 262 -16.63 -5.55 -6.00
C LEU A 262 -17.91 -5.99 -6.73
N ASP A 263 -18.77 -6.76 -6.07
CA ASP A 263 -20.06 -7.18 -6.62
C ASP A 263 -20.96 -5.97 -6.92
N GLU A 264 -20.96 -4.97 -6.04
CA GLU A 264 -21.73 -3.74 -6.23
C GLU A 264 -21.11 -2.83 -7.30
N LEU A 265 -19.81 -2.94 -7.54
CA LEU A 265 -19.11 -2.24 -8.62
C LEU A 265 -19.21 -2.97 -9.96
N GLU A 266 -19.79 -4.16 -10.01
CA GLU A 266 -19.73 -5.08 -11.17
C GLU A 266 -18.27 -5.33 -11.61
N VAL A 267 -17.35 -5.55 -10.67
CA VAL A 267 -15.95 -5.92 -10.95
C VAL A 267 -15.80 -7.43 -10.82
N GLU A 268 -15.35 -8.07 -11.89
CA GLU A 268 -15.13 -9.52 -11.92
C GLU A 268 -13.87 -9.88 -11.12
N THR A 269 -13.97 -10.89 -10.25
CA THR A 269 -12.81 -11.54 -9.63
C THR A 269 -12.47 -12.83 -10.37
N VAL A 270 -11.22 -13.28 -10.26
CA VAL A 270 -10.76 -14.50 -10.92
C VAL A 270 -10.47 -15.56 -9.89
N ASP A 271 -11.18 -16.69 -9.99
CA ASP A 271 -10.91 -17.84 -9.16
C ASP A 271 -9.54 -18.45 -9.48
N ASN A 272 -8.87 -18.96 -8.45
CA ASN A 272 -7.61 -19.65 -8.65
C ASN A 272 -7.85 -20.95 -9.45
N PRO A 273 -7.18 -21.15 -10.61
CA PRO A 273 -7.33 -22.38 -11.37
C PRO A 273 -6.78 -23.61 -10.62
N VAL A 274 -5.91 -23.40 -9.63
CA VAL A 274 -5.36 -24.44 -8.76
C VAL A 274 -6.11 -24.39 -7.43
N LYS A 275 -6.85 -25.45 -7.09
CA LYS A 275 -7.56 -25.54 -5.80
C LYS A 275 -6.56 -25.47 -4.64
N GLY A 276 -6.71 -24.46 -3.79
CA GLY A 276 -5.77 -24.19 -2.69
C GLY A 276 -4.47 -23.50 -3.10
N GLY A 277 -4.34 -23.09 -4.37
CA GLY A 277 -3.25 -22.24 -4.82
C GLY A 277 -3.37 -20.81 -4.29
N GLY A 278 -2.23 -20.14 -4.12
CA GLY A 278 -2.15 -18.70 -3.84
C GLY A 278 -2.18 -17.85 -5.11
N TYR A 279 -2.09 -16.54 -4.94
CA TYR A 279 -2.12 -15.52 -6.02
C TYR A 279 -1.17 -15.84 -7.20
N GLU A 280 -0.05 -16.54 -6.96
CA GLU A 280 0.91 -16.97 -7.98
C GLU A 280 0.33 -17.79 -9.14
N PHE A 281 -0.83 -18.42 -8.93
CA PHE A 281 -1.53 -19.25 -9.91
C PHE A 281 -2.73 -18.55 -10.56
N THR A 282 -3.17 -17.40 -10.02
CA THR A 282 -4.31 -16.65 -10.53
C THR A 282 -4.00 -16.15 -11.95
N GLU A 283 -4.83 -16.57 -12.91
CA GLU A 283 -4.65 -16.29 -14.33
C GLU A 283 -6.00 -15.99 -14.97
N THR A 284 -6.04 -14.98 -15.84
CA THR A 284 -7.19 -14.74 -16.71
C THR A 284 -6.79 -14.73 -18.18
N ARG A 285 -7.76 -15.04 -19.04
CA ARG A 285 -7.60 -14.92 -20.48
C ARG A 285 -7.78 -13.46 -20.90
N VAL A 286 -6.78 -12.91 -21.60
CA VAL A 286 -6.86 -11.57 -22.21
C VAL A 286 -7.62 -11.68 -23.52
N CYS A 287 -7.09 -12.50 -24.44
CA CYS A 287 -7.72 -12.85 -25.70
C CYS A 287 -7.28 -14.26 -26.11
N ASP A 288 -7.56 -14.68 -27.33
CA ASP A 288 -7.01 -15.94 -27.81
C ASP A 288 -5.48 -15.87 -27.89
N GLY A 289 -4.80 -16.92 -27.44
CA GLY A 289 -3.34 -16.98 -27.41
C GLY A 289 -2.61 -16.11 -26.37
N LEU A 290 -3.30 -15.26 -25.60
CA LEU A 290 -2.69 -14.37 -24.58
C LEU A 290 -3.39 -14.47 -23.22
N VAL A 291 -2.61 -14.62 -22.16
CA VAL A 291 -3.09 -14.62 -20.77
C VAL A 291 -2.44 -13.53 -19.93
N ALA A 292 -3.05 -13.24 -18.79
CA ALA A 292 -2.54 -12.30 -17.81
C ALA A 292 -2.47 -12.98 -16.43
N ARG A 293 -1.40 -12.68 -15.70
CA ARG A 293 -1.22 -13.03 -14.29
C ARG A 293 -0.69 -11.81 -13.55
N HIS A 294 -0.83 -11.78 -12.23
CA HIS A 294 -0.05 -10.84 -11.43
C HIS A 294 1.45 -11.13 -11.61
N GLY A 295 1.84 -12.40 -11.44
CA GLY A 295 3.23 -12.84 -11.45
C GLY A 295 3.70 -13.21 -10.05
N HIS A 296 4.90 -13.79 -9.95
CA HIS A 296 5.54 -14.11 -8.66
C HIS A 296 7.07 -14.26 -8.79
N ILE A 297 7.61 -14.08 -10.00
CA ILE A 297 9.02 -14.25 -10.30
C ILE A 297 9.58 -12.88 -10.63
N ALA A 298 10.47 -12.37 -9.79
CA ALA A 298 11.26 -11.19 -10.09
C ALA A 298 12.69 -11.58 -10.50
N LYS A 299 13.12 -11.12 -11.67
CA LYS A 299 14.49 -11.19 -12.19
C LYS A 299 15.02 -9.79 -12.44
N THR A 300 16.35 -9.65 -12.42
CA THR A 300 17.03 -8.39 -12.74
C THR A 300 16.91 -8.06 -14.22
N GLY A 301 16.52 -6.82 -14.52
CA GLY A 301 16.41 -6.29 -15.87
C GLY A 301 15.00 -6.44 -16.48
N ALA A 302 14.57 -5.41 -17.21
CA ALA A 302 13.31 -5.37 -17.94
C ALA A 302 13.19 -6.56 -18.92
N GLY A 303 12.05 -7.24 -18.88
CA GLY A 303 11.71 -8.40 -19.71
C GLY A 303 12.26 -9.74 -19.22
N ALA A 304 13.22 -9.76 -18.28
CA ALA A 304 13.80 -11.01 -17.79
C ALA A 304 12.81 -11.84 -16.93
N SER A 305 11.91 -11.14 -16.22
CA SER A 305 10.92 -11.81 -15.36
C SER A 305 9.86 -12.46 -16.22
N VAL A 306 9.29 -11.70 -17.16
CA VAL A 306 8.29 -12.26 -18.07
C VAL A 306 8.85 -13.32 -19.00
N ARG A 307 10.13 -13.23 -19.40
CA ARG A 307 10.81 -14.32 -20.13
C ARG A 307 10.76 -15.64 -19.37
N THR A 308 11.04 -15.62 -18.07
CA THR A 308 10.97 -16.82 -17.23
C THR A 308 9.55 -17.40 -17.20
N HIS A 309 8.52 -16.55 -17.15
CA HIS A 309 7.12 -16.98 -17.21
C HIS A 309 6.77 -17.58 -18.58
N VAL A 310 7.18 -16.94 -19.69
CA VAL A 310 6.97 -17.45 -21.06
C VAL A 310 7.62 -18.83 -21.22
N GLU A 311 8.84 -19.02 -20.73
CA GLU A 311 9.57 -20.29 -20.82
C GLU A 311 8.87 -21.39 -20.00
N ARG A 312 8.50 -21.11 -18.75
CA ARG A 312 7.84 -22.08 -17.86
C ARG A 312 6.46 -22.49 -18.32
N LEU A 313 5.68 -21.54 -18.84
CA LEU A 313 4.29 -21.77 -19.23
C LEU A 313 4.14 -22.11 -20.71
N SER A 314 5.18 -21.85 -21.52
CA SER A 314 5.16 -21.97 -22.97
C SER A 314 3.94 -21.28 -23.58
N ARG A 315 3.63 -20.05 -23.16
CA ARG A 315 2.45 -19.27 -23.59
C ARG A 315 2.78 -17.77 -23.62
N SER A 316 2.07 -17.01 -24.44
CA SER A 316 2.15 -15.55 -24.38
C SER A 316 1.46 -15.05 -23.12
N ILE A 317 2.10 -14.12 -22.41
CA ILE A 317 1.66 -13.70 -21.10
C ILE A 317 1.98 -12.22 -20.82
N VAL A 318 1.05 -11.55 -20.15
CA VAL A 318 1.26 -10.24 -19.51
C VAL A 318 1.37 -10.44 -18.00
N ILE A 319 2.35 -9.78 -17.37
CA ILE A 319 2.54 -9.79 -15.91
C ILE A 319 2.61 -8.37 -15.34
N GLY A 320 2.16 -8.21 -14.10
CA GLY A 320 2.44 -7.06 -13.23
C GLY A 320 3.63 -7.36 -12.31
N HIS A 321 3.53 -7.04 -11.01
CA HIS A 321 4.40 -7.44 -9.89
C HIS A 321 5.83 -6.87 -9.91
N VAL A 322 6.42 -6.70 -11.08
CA VAL A 322 7.84 -6.32 -11.22
C VAL A 322 8.05 -4.83 -11.47
N HIS A 323 6.97 -4.07 -11.61
CA HIS A 323 6.93 -2.62 -11.77
C HIS A 323 7.75 -2.08 -12.96
N ARG A 324 8.07 -2.95 -13.93
CA ARG A 324 8.86 -2.61 -15.12
C ARG A 324 8.02 -2.72 -16.37
N LEU A 325 8.42 -1.94 -17.37
CA LEU A 325 7.82 -1.95 -18.69
C LEU A 325 8.70 -2.72 -19.67
N ALA A 326 8.16 -3.76 -20.30
CA ALA A 326 8.87 -4.53 -21.32
C ALA A 326 7.92 -5.26 -22.27
N VAL A 327 8.30 -5.38 -23.53
CA VAL A 327 7.71 -6.33 -24.49
C VAL A 327 8.82 -7.16 -25.09
N ILE A 328 8.74 -8.48 -24.93
CA ILE A 328 9.67 -9.44 -25.52
C ILE A 328 8.96 -10.35 -26.51
N ARG A 329 9.70 -10.81 -27.51
CA ARG A 329 9.30 -11.88 -28.42
C ARG A 329 10.19 -13.08 -28.21
N VAL A 330 9.59 -14.27 -28.16
CA VAL A 330 10.29 -15.53 -27.96
C VAL A 330 9.81 -16.51 -29.03
N THR A 331 10.73 -16.99 -29.85
CA THR A 331 10.45 -18.07 -30.81
C THR A 331 10.94 -19.38 -30.20
N GLN A 332 10.05 -20.36 -30.13
CA GLN A 332 10.33 -21.73 -29.67
C GLN A 332 10.03 -22.71 -30.80
N TRP A 333 10.70 -23.86 -30.78
CA TRP A 333 10.51 -24.94 -31.76
C TRP A 333 10.18 -26.28 -31.07
N PRO A 334 9.13 -26.35 -30.21
CA PRO A 334 8.74 -27.61 -29.59
C PRO A 334 8.41 -28.64 -30.66
N ASP A 335 9.02 -29.83 -30.57
CA ASP A 335 8.82 -30.94 -31.51
C ASP A 335 9.04 -30.55 -33.00
N GLY A 336 9.89 -29.54 -33.24
CA GLY A 336 10.17 -29.02 -34.59
C GLY A 336 9.09 -28.08 -35.15
N VAL A 337 8.05 -27.74 -34.38
CA VAL A 337 6.98 -26.82 -34.80
C VAL A 337 7.28 -25.42 -34.29
N GLU A 338 7.34 -24.43 -35.19
CA GLU A 338 7.55 -23.04 -34.81
C GLU A 338 6.40 -22.51 -33.95
N ARG A 339 6.75 -21.82 -32.86
CA ARG A 339 5.83 -21.09 -32.02
C ARG A 339 6.41 -19.72 -31.63
N GLN A 340 5.70 -18.65 -31.98
CA GLN A 340 6.06 -17.29 -31.57
C GLN A 340 5.20 -16.86 -30.38
N LEU A 341 5.86 -16.45 -29.31
CA LEU A 341 5.26 -16.03 -28.05
C LEU A 341 5.61 -14.58 -27.74
N VAL A 342 4.71 -13.92 -27.01
CA VAL A 342 4.89 -12.54 -26.53
C VAL A 342 4.89 -12.53 -25.00
N GLY A 343 5.91 -11.93 -24.40
CA GLY A 343 5.94 -11.66 -22.97
C GLY A 343 5.86 -10.15 -22.72
N VAL A 344 5.03 -9.72 -21.78
CA VAL A 344 4.86 -8.31 -21.44
C VAL A 344 4.99 -8.09 -19.93
N GLU A 345 5.84 -7.16 -19.52
CA GLU A 345 5.84 -6.56 -18.18
C GLU A 345 5.07 -5.24 -18.29
N ALA A 346 3.99 -5.09 -17.51
CA ALA A 346 2.99 -4.04 -17.72
C ALA A 346 3.31 -2.69 -17.05
N GLY A 347 4.42 -2.57 -16.33
CA GLY A 347 4.75 -1.36 -15.56
C GLY A 347 4.06 -1.34 -14.19
N CYS A 348 3.93 -0.14 -13.62
CA CYS A 348 3.16 0.10 -12.40
C CYS A 348 2.41 1.42 -12.47
N MET A 349 1.36 1.54 -11.65
CA MET A 349 0.58 2.76 -11.48
C MET A 349 0.99 3.54 -10.21
N ALA A 350 1.84 2.94 -9.38
CA ALA A 350 2.42 3.52 -8.17
C ALA A 350 3.30 4.76 -8.43
N GLU A 351 3.35 5.67 -7.45
CA GLU A 351 4.39 6.69 -7.33
C GLU A 351 5.72 6.01 -6.98
N ILE A 352 6.73 6.18 -7.83
CA ILE A 352 8.00 5.44 -7.71
C ILE A 352 9.13 6.26 -7.08
N LYS A 353 8.97 7.57 -6.93
CA LYS A 353 10.03 8.50 -6.49
C LYS A 353 10.72 8.07 -5.20
N ASP A 354 9.95 7.59 -4.22
CA ASP A 354 10.45 7.17 -2.91
C ASP A 354 10.54 5.64 -2.76
N GLY A 355 10.45 4.90 -3.87
CA GLY A 355 10.55 3.44 -3.87
C GLY A 355 9.50 2.74 -3.01
N LEU A 356 8.34 3.37 -2.81
CA LEU A 356 7.24 2.91 -1.94
C LEU A 356 7.68 2.57 -0.50
N GLY A 357 8.79 3.14 -0.03
CA GLY A 357 9.33 2.92 1.32
C GLY A 357 10.04 1.58 1.54
N TYR A 358 10.08 0.68 0.55
CA TYR A 358 10.72 -0.63 0.68
C TYR A 358 11.75 -0.95 -0.41
N ALA A 359 11.76 -0.24 -1.53
CA ALA A 359 12.79 -0.39 -2.55
C ALA A 359 14.02 0.49 -2.23
N SER A 360 15.20 -0.10 -2.40
CA SER A 360 16.53 0.42 -2.06
C SER A 360 16.70 1.92 -2.31
N ALA A 361 16.45 2.76 -1.28
CA ALA A 361 16.71 4.19 -1.26
C ALA A 361 16.25 5.00 -2.49
N GLY A 362 15.12 4.63 -3.11
CA GLY A 362 14.58 5.33 -4.30
C GLY A 362 15.33 5.06 -5.62
N ALA A 363 16.22 4.07 -5.67
CA ALA A 363 16.98 3.69 -6.87
C ALA A 363 16.41 2.44 -7.57
N ALA A 364 15.10 2.20 -7.44
CA ALA A 364 14.47 1.04 -8.04
C ALA A 364 14.42 1.18 -9.57
N ASP A 365 14.74 0.11 -10.30
CA ASP A 365 14.54 0.02 -11.75
C ASP A 365 13.07 -0.25 -12.04
N TRP A 366 12.24 0.79 -11.86
CA TRP A 366 10.79 0.77 -12.07
C TRP A 366 10.38 1.80 -13.11
N GLN A 367 9.31 1.52 -13.83
CA GLN A 367 8.74 2.41 -14.84
C GLN A 367 7.21 2.44 -14.71
N GLN A 368 6.68 3.66 -14.78
CA GLN A 368 5.25 3.92 -14.67
C GLN A 368 4.56 3.82 -16.03
N GLY A 369 3.40 3.19 -16.06
CA GLY A 369 2.62 2.95 -17.28
C GLY A 369 1.76 1.71 -17.21
N PHE A 370 1.19 1.33 -18.35
CA PHE A 370 0.34 0.15 -18.49
C PHE A 370 0.43 -0.45 -19.90
N ALA A 371 0.03 -1.71 -20.05
CA ALA A 371 -0.02 -2.36 -21.35
C ALA A 371 -1.38 -2.18 -22.02
N VAL A 372 -1.38 -2.06 -23.36
CA VAL A 372 -2.60 -2.02 -24.17
C VAL A 372 -2.53 -3.11 -25.22
N CYS A 373 -3.45 -4.06 -25.14
CA CYS A 373 -3.63 -5.12 -26.12
C CYS A 373 -4.71 -4.73 -27.13
N GLN A 374 -4.36 -4.72 -28.41
CA GLN A 374 -5.32 -4.59 -29.50
C GLN A 374 -5.60 -5.95 -30.09
N VAL A 375 -6.89 -6.32 -30.16
CA VAL A 375 -7.35 -7.57 -30.79
C VAL A 375 -8.01 -7.24 -32.12
N LEU A 376 -7.66 -7.97 -33.17
CA LEU A 376 -8.27 -7.92 -34.50
C LEU A 376 -8.32 -9.33 -35.08
N ASP A 377 -9.53 -9.85 -35.33
CA ASP A 377 -9.76 -11.17 -35.93
C ASP A 377 -8.94 -12.30 -35.30
N ASP A 378 -9.06 -12.44 -33.97
CA ASP A 378 -8.36 -13.42 -33.13
C ASP A 378 -6.81 -13.30 -33.12
N ARG A 379 -6.26 -12.25 -33.72
CA ARG A 379 -4.85 -11.85 -33.59
C ARG A 379 -4.74 -10.71 -32.57
N PHE A 380 -3.56 -10.59 -31.96
CA PHE A 380 -3.30 -9.51 -31.02
C PHE A 380 -1.95 -8.83 -31.26
N THR A 381 -1.89 -7.55 -30.92
CA THR A 381 -0.65 -6.80 -30.69
C THR A 381 -0.71 -6.19 -29.29
N VAL A 382 0.45 -6.00 -28.67
CA VAL A 382 0.54 -5.34 -27.37
C VAL A 382 1.55 -4.20 -27.46
N ASP A 383 1.10 -3.02 -27.07
CA ASP A 383 1.90 -1.81 -26.94
C ASP A 383 1.90 -1.35 -25.47
N LEU A 384 2.79 -0.42 -25.13
CA LEU A 384 2.88 0.15 -23.79
C LEU A 384 2.45 1.61 -23.82
N ALA A 385 1.56 1.99 -22.90
CA ALA A 385 1.31 3.37 -22.55
C ALA A 385 2.33 3.77 -21.48
N VAL A 386 3.14 4.78 -21.77
CA VAL A 386 4.33 5.11 -20.97
C VAL A 386 4.17 6.49 -20.34
N TYR A 387 4.34 6.55 -19.03
CA TYR A 387 4.32 7.80 -18.28
C TYR A 387 5.74 8.24 -17.96
N THR A 388 6.12 9.42 -18.47
CA THR A 388 7.43 10.01 -18.18
C THR A 388 7.30 11.51 -18.04
N LYS A 389 7.90 12.08 -16.98
CA LYS A 389 7.99 13.52 -16.75
C LYS A 389 6.62 14.24 -16.85
N GLY A 390 5.58 13.66 -16.25
CA GLY A 390 4.24 14.26 -16.26
C GLY A 390 3.52 14.15 -17.60
N VAL A 391 3.89 13.20 -18.47
CA VAL A 391 3.22 12.99 -19.75
C VAL A 391 2.96 11.50 -19.95
N LEU A 392 1.70 11.13 -20.12
CA LEU A 392 1.29 9.80 -20.55
C LEU A 392 1.19 9.76 -22.07
N THR A 393 1.92 8.85 -22.72
CA THR A 393 1.91 8.68 -24.18
C THR A 393 1.56 7.25 -24.57
N TRP A 394 0.76 7.09 -25.62
CA TRP A 394 0.45 5.80 -26.24
C TRP A 394 0.19 6.00 -27.73
N ARG A 395 1.07 5.45 -28.58
CA ARG A 395 1.05 5.67 -30.04
C ARG A 395 1.08 7.16 -30.38
N ASP A 396 0.07 7.66 -31.09
CA ASP A 396 -0.13 9.05 -31.47
C ASP A 396 -0.95 9.86 -30.44
N TRP A 397 -1.42 9.23 -29.36
CA TRP A 397 -2.12 9.89 -28.26
C TRP A 397 -1.16 10.30 -27.14
N ALA A 398 -1.38 11.49 -26.57
CA ALA A 398 -0.66 11.98 -25.41
C ALA A 398 -1.56 12.84 -24.51
N CYS A 399 -1.35 12.76 -23.20
CA CYS A 399 -2.00 13.62 -22.21
C CYS A 399 -0.97 14.23 -21.28
N ARG A 400 -1.21 15.48 -20.88
CA ARG A 400 -0.45 16.26 -19.90
C ARG A 400 -1.34 16.73 -18.77
#